data_AF-A0A4Q5RGU2-F1
#
_entry.id   AF-A0A4Q5RGU2-F1
#
_cell.length_a   1.000
_cell.length_b   1.000
_cell.length_c   1.000
_cell.angle_alpha   90.00
_cell.angle_beta   90.00
_cell.angle_gamma   90.00
#
_symmetry.space_group_name_H-M   'P 1'
#
loop_
_entity.id
_entity.type
_entity.pdbx_description
1 polymer ?
#
loop_
_entity_poly.entity_id
_entity_poly.type
_entity_poly.pdbx_seq_one_letter_code
_entity_poly.pdbx_strand_id
1 'polypeptide(L)'
;MQLPLPGASPARAALRGLWLLLSLLSFGPAARAANYYWVGNTGAWTDMSHWASASGGAGNAYANVPKNTDNVYFDGNSFTTNDQRVTIVGTVTCNDMTWSGNVRQATLAQGASGVLEINGDLHYTATMATALAIGVPHRLLATTTRAVVDMQGVPFGSSLLFDSASGGWTFTSAFNGTPGTVVNISAARLVSFGSTTLTFSTLNTYSGATAVASTVAGTLDLGSSITTLLVQASAGTLNLSNPNLTLTAGTSTLNVGASALTSYVSPVSFTTKKPLAFNKVVVNSGQGAVFSVANSSFNTLTINSLATLSSAATIKAGGSLVLGADATLLVGAGSAKVLSFGSGATLATSGSCAGLGTVQSALAGSPAILARSEGWAAAPLSYAVLRDLTFTDGSSGYPANGAAVASASADQGGNAGITIASPPVNDLYWIGGSGNWHDPSHWASASGDANTGNTCVPNVATNVHFDANSFPTTGGVVTLDLTGQQCRDMDWTGVTNKPTLTTAARGVLTVAGSLTLAGPAALTQMLPIDLFLGQPGGGSYALT
;
A
#
# COMPACT_ATOMS: atom_id res chain seq x y z
N MET A 1 -52.84 -88.39 -9.17
CA MET A 1 -52.13 -88.18 -7.89
C MET A 1 -51.28 -86.93 -8.05
N GLN A 2 -51.79 -85.78 -7.60
CA GLN A 2 -51.11 -84.47 -7.74
C GLN A 2 -49.97 -84.36 -6.72
N LEU A 3 -48.77 -84.02 -7.20
CA LEU A 3 -47.65 -83.59 -6.38
C LEU A 3 -47.92 -82.18 -5.81
N PRO A 4 -47.53 -81.89 -4.55
CA PRO A 4 -47.73 -80.58 -3.93
C PRO A 4 -46.65 -79.57 -4.35
N LEU A 5 -47.06 -78.31 -4.50
CA LEU A 5 -46.20 -77.16 -4.80
C LEU A 5 -45.29 -76.81 -3.59
N PRO A 6 -44.02 -76.40 -3.80
CA PRO A 6 -43.15 -75.96 -2.72
C PRO A 6 -43.54 -74.55 -2.26
N GLY A 7 -43.74 -74.40 -0.95
CA GLY A 7 -44.05 -73.14 -0.30
C GLY A 7 -42.98 -72.06 -0.51
N ALA A 8 -43.43 -70.83 -0.78
CA ALA A 8 -42.60 -69.65 -0.79
C ALA A 8 -42.02 -69.42 0.62
N SER A 9 -40.70 -69.44 0.74
CA SER A 9 -40.03 -69.20 2.03
C SER A 9 -40.18 -67.73 2.46
N PRO A 10 -40.42 -67.46 3.75
CA PRO A 10 -40.57 -66.10 4.29
C PRO A 10 -39.31 -65.22 4.09
N ALA A 11 -38.15 -65.84 3.84
CA ALA A 11 -36.89 -65.17 3.55
C ALA A 11 -36.90 -64.38 2.23
N ARG A 12 -37.62 -64.83 1.19
CA ARG A 12 -37.68 -64.12 -0.11
C ARG A 12 -38.58 -62.88 -0.08
N ALA A 13 -39.62 -62.89 0.75
CA ALA A 13 -40.47 -61.72 0.97
C ALA A 13 -39.75 -60.66 1.84
N ALA A 14 -39.02 -61.10 2.87
CA ALA A 14 -38.21 -60.23 3.72
C ALA A 14 -37.07 -59.54 2.95
N LEU A 15 -36.38 -60.24 2.04
CA LEU A 15 -35.36 -59.61 1.20
C LEU A 15 -35.97 -58.58 0.23
N ARG A 16 -37.11 -58.86 -0.43
CA ARG A 16 -37.76 -57.87 -1.31
C ARG A 16 -38.22 -56.62 -0.55
N GLY A 17 -38.73 -56.78 0.68
CA GLY A 17 -39.07 -55.66 1.57
C GLY A 17 -37.85 -54.83 1.99
N LEU A 18 -36.71 -55.49 2.25
CA LEU A 18 -35.46 -54.83 2.62
C LEU A 18 -34.83 -54.04 1.44
N TRP A 19 -34.89 -54.57 0.22
CA TRP A 19 -34.44 -53.86 -0.98
C TRP A 19 -35.34 -52.68 -1.34
N LEU A 20 -36.66 -52.79 -1.15
CA LEU A 20 -37.60 -51.67 -1.28
C LEU A 20 -37.35 -50.58 -0.22
N LEU A 21 -37.11 -50.97 1.04
CA LEU A 21 -36.72 -50.02 2.10
C LEU A 21 -35.39 -49.33 1.79
N LEU A 22 -34.35 -50.05 1.34
CA LEU A 22 -33.07 -49.44 0.97
C LEU A 22 -33.19 -48.52 -0.28
N SER A 23 -34.10 -48.81 -1.20
CA SER A 23 -34.40 -47.93 -2.34
C SER A 23 -35.19 -46.66 -1.96
N LEU A 24 -36.00 -46.73 -0.89
CA LEU A 24 -36.72 -45.57 -0.33
C LEU A 24 -35.81 -44.72 0.58
N LEU A 25 -34.81 -45.33 1.22
CA LEU A 25 -33.79 -44.64 2.04
C LEU A 25 -32.67 -43.97 1.20
N SER A 26 -32.57 -44.26 -0.10
CA SER A 26 -31.60 -43.64 -1.03
C SER A 26 -32.15 -42.43 -1.79
N PHE A 27 -33.43 -42.08 -1.59
CA PHE A 27 -34.04 -40.83 -2.04
C PHE A 27 -34.42 -39.96 -0.85
N GLY A 28 -33.47 -39.63 0.02
CA GLY A 28 -33.60 -38.41 0.81
C GLY A 28 -33.70 -37.23 -0.17
N PRO A 29 -34.67 -36.30 -0.04
CA PRO A 29 -34.68 -35.12 -0.90
C PRO A 29 -33.32 -34.44 -0.75
N ALA A 30 -32.56 -34.35 -1.85
CA ALA A 30 -31.43 -33.43 -1.87
C ALA A 30 -32.02 -32.08 -1.45
N ALA A 31 -31.56 -31.53 -0.32
CA ALA A 31 -31.95 -30.21 0.11
C ALA A 31 -31.53 -29.25 -1.01
N ARG A 32 -32.47 -28.88 -1.88
CA ARG A 32 -32.21 -27.95 -2.97
C ARG A 32 -32.09 -26.57 -2.32
N ALA A 33 -31.01 -25.88 -2.61
CA ALA A 33 -30.87 -24.45 -2.34
C ALA A 33 -32.14 -23.72 -2.79
N ALA A 34 -32.83 -23.04 -1.88
CA ALA A 34 -33.94 -22.19 -2.26
C ALA A 34 -33.40 -20.84 -2.75
N ASN A 35 -34.14 -20.20 -3.67
CA ASN A 35 -33.79 -18.89 -4.20
C ASN A 35 -34.70 -17.83 -3.58
N TYR A 36 -34.13 -16.95 -2.77
CA TYR A 36 -34.81 -15.86 -2.09
C TYR A 36 -34.62 -14.56 -2.87
N TYR A 37 -35.71 -13.90 -3.25
CA TYR A 37 -35.67 -12.62 -3.95
C TYR A 37 -36.13 -11.52 -3.01
N TRP A 38 -35.31 -10.48 -2.84
CA TRP A 38 -35.69 -9.31 -2.08
C TRP A 38 -36.78 -8.52 -2.80
N VAL A 39 -37.81 -8.08 -2.08
CA VAL A 39 -38.90 -7.24 -2.59
C VAL A 39 -39.28 -6.18 -1.56
N GLY A 40 -39.93 -5.08 -1.97
CA GLY A 40 -40.53 -4.13 -1.02
C GLY A 40 -39.63 -3.02 -0.50
N ASN A 41 -38.54 -2.66 -1.19
CA ASN A 41 -37.65 -1.53 -0.85
C ASN A 41 -36.85 -1.70 0.45
N THR A 42 -36.74 -0.66 1.28
CA THR A 42 -35.97 -0.66 2.54
C THR A 42 -36.61 -1.61 3.55
N GLY A 43 -35.77 -2.38 4.25
CA GLY A 43 -36.24 -3.34 5.24
C GLY A 43 -35.10 -4.03 5.98
N ALA A 44 -35.45 -4.80 7.00
CA ALA A 44 -34.50 -5.66 7.69
C ALA A 44 -34.42 -7.02 6.99
N TRP A 45 -33.22 -7.60 6.87
CA TRP A 45 -33.04 -8.95 6.31
C TRP A 45 -33.93 -10.00 6.98
N THR A 46 -34.22 -9.81 8.27
CA THR A 46 -35.01 -10.73 9.08
C THR A 46 -36.52 -10.58 8.91
N ASP A 47 -36.99 -9.60 8.15
CA ASP A 47 -38.40 -9.40 7.88
C ASP A 47 -38.85 -10.24 6.68
N MET A 48 -39.69 -11.24 6.95
CA MET A 48 -40.16 -12.20 5.96
C MET A 48 -41.03 -11.58 4.87
N SER A 49 -41.59 -10.39 5.11
CA SER A 49 -42.37 -9.67 4.09
C SER A 49 -41.51 -9.19 2.91
N HIS A 50 -40.18 -9.20 3.05
CA HIS A 50 -39.25 -8.83 1.99
C HIS A 50 -38.74 -10.02 1.17
N TRP A 51 -39.12 -11.27 1.49
CA TRP A 51 -38.62 -12.46 0.80
C TRP A 51 -39.68 -13.14 -0.07
N ALA A 52 -39.45 -13.13 -1.39
CA ALA A 52 -40.27 -13.78 -2.41
C ALA A 52 -39.54 -14.99 -3.02
N SER A 53 -40.29 -15.93 -3.59
CA SER A 53 -39.75 -17.13 -4.27
C SER A 53 -39.40 -16.91 -5.76
N ALA A 54 -39.68 -15.72 -6.27
CA ALA A 54 -39.33 -15.27 -7.61
C ALA A 54 -39.14 -13.74 -7.64
N SER A 55 -38.39 -13.23 -8.62
CA SER A 55 -38.17 -11.80 -8.84
C SER A 55 -39.50 -11.03 -8.94
N GLY A 56 -39.64 -9.96 -8.15
CA GLY A 56 -40.86 -9.13 -8.10
C GLY A 56 -42.11 -9.83 -7.55
N GLY A 57 -41.97 -11.03 -6.98
CA GLY A 57 -43.07 -11.80 -6.40
C GLY A 57 -43.62 -11.21 -5.11
N ALA A 58 -44.64 -11.86 -4.55
CA ALA A 58 -45.18 -11.49 -3.25
C ALA A 58 -44.22 -11.92 -2.12
N GLY A 59 -44.05 -11.06 -1.12
CA GLY A 59 -43.32 -11.36 0.11
C GLY A 59 -44.01 -12.43 0.98
N ASN A 60 -43.35 -12.84 2.07
CA ASN A 60 -43.78 -13.96 2.92
C ASN A 60 -43.86 -15.31 2.20
N ALA A 61 -43.04 -15.52 1.15
CA ALA A 61 -42.98 -16.80 0.44
C ALA A 61 -42.34 -17.93 1.27
N TYR A 62 -41.68 -17.59 2.38
CA TYR A 62 -40.94 -18.52 3.23
C TYR A 62 -41.30 -18.34 4.71
N ALA A 63 -41.11 -19.40 5.50
CA ALA A 63 -41.31 -19.38 6.95
C ALA A 63 -40.04 -19.07 7.75
N ASN A 64 -38.88 -19.05 7.08
CA ASN A 64 -37.58 -18.76 7.70
C ASN A 64 -36.78 -17.84 6.77
N VAL A 65 -35.87 -17.07 7.35
CA VAL A 65 -34.87 -16.29 6.61
C VAL A 65 -33.93 -17.21 5.81
N PRO A 66 -33.24 -16.69 4.77
CA PRO A 66 -32.22 -17.44 4.04
C PRO A 66 -31.20 -18.10 4.98
N LYS A 67 -30.78 -19.32 4.62
CA LYS A 67 -29.72 -20.07 5.31
C LYS A 67 -28.48 -20.17 4.43
N ASN A 68 -27.41 -20.74 4.97
CA ASN A 68 -26.12 -20.93 4.30
C ASN A 68 -26.16 -21.89 3.09
N THR A 69 -27.31 -22.51 2.81
CA THR A 69 -27.56 -23.34 1.62
C THR A 69 -28.43 -22.62 0.59
N ASP A 70 -28.99 -21.46 0.90
CA ASP A 70 -29.97 -20.75 0.07
C ASP A 70 -29.31 -19.58 -0.65
N ASN A 71 -29.72 -19.35 -1.89
CA ASN A 71 -29.21 -18.24 -2.69
C ASN A 71 -30.11 -17.02 -2.54
N VAL A 72 -29.53 -15.84 -2.51
CA VAL A 72 -30.25 -14.58 -2.38
C VAL A 72 -30.03 -13.69 -3.59
N TYR A 73 -31.08 -13.01 -4.01
CA TYR A 73 -31.12 -12.18 -5.20
C TYR A 73 -31.69 -10.81 -4.89
N PHE A 74 -30.96 -9.79 -5.29
CA PHE A 74 -31.40 -8.40 -5.35
C PHE A 74 -31.34 -7.96 -6.81
N ASP A 75 -32.47 -7.57 -7.36
CA ASP A 75 -32.55 -7.23 -8.78
C ASP A 75 -33.37 -5.96 -9.03
N GLY A 76 -33.65 -5.67 -10.30
CA GLY A 76 -34.40 -4.47 -10.69
C GLY A 76 -35.83 -4.40 -10.13
N ASN A 77 -36.40 -5.52 -9.70
CA ASN A 77 -37.72 -5.60 -9.07
C ASN A 77 -37.66 -5.54 -7.53
N SER A 78 -36.46 -5.58 -6.95
CA SER A 78 -36.27 -5.46 -5.50
C SER A 78 -36.55 -4.05 -4.97
N PHE A 79 -36.32 -3.03 -5.80
CA PHE A 79 -36.41 -1.62 -5.43
C PHE A 79 -37.19 -0.80 -6.46
N THR A 80 -38.14 0.00 -5.99
CA THR A 80 -38.93 0.95 -6.80
C THR A 80 -38.45 2.38 -6.68
N THR A 81 -37.66 2.70 -5.64
CA THR A 81 -37.08 4.04 -5.38
C THR A 81 -35.56 3.96 -5.20
N ASN A 82 -34.86 5.09 -5.34
CA ASN A 82 -33.41 5.16 -5.14
C ASN A 82 -33.02 5.09 -3.65
N ASP A 83 -31.74 4.80 -3.39
CA ASP A 83 -31.07 4.90 -2.08
C ASP A 83 -31.71 4.06 -0.95
N GLN A 84 -32.32 2.93 -1.32
CA GLN A 84 -32.92 2.02 -0.35
C GLN A 84 -31.86 1.25 0.44
N ARG A 85 -32.23 0.81 1.65
CA ARG A 85 -31.31 0.11 2.56
C ARG A 85 -31.85 -1.24 2.99
N VAL A 86 -31.04 -2.26 2.78
CA VAL A 86 -31.25 -3.59 3.36
C VAL A 86 -30.43 -3.65 4.63
N THR A 87 -31.11 -3.71 5.78
CA THR A 87 -30.46 -3.65 7.10
C THR A 87 -30.17 -5.05 7.60
N ILE A 88 -28.90 -5.31 7.94
CA ILE A 88 -28.47 -6.57 8.54
C ILE A 88 -28.44 -6.42 10.06
N VAL A 89 -29.27 -7.19 10.78
CA VAL A 89 -29.31 -7.21 12.25
C VAL A 89 -28.89 -8.60 12.72
N GLY A 90 -27.91 -8.66 13.62
CA GLY A 90 -27.27 -9.92 14.01
C GLY A 90 -26.54 -10.59 12.84
N THR A 91 -26.19 -11.87 13.03
CA THR A 91 -25.57 -12.67 11.97
C THR A 91 -26.64 -13.25 11.05
N VAL A 92 -26.55 -12.95 9.76
CA VAL A 92 -27.37 -13.58 8.71
C VAL A 92 -26.47 -14.30 7.72
N THR A 93 -27.01 -15.30 7.02
CA THR A 93 -26.21 -16.15 6.13
C THR A 93 -26.92 -16.45 4.82
N CYS A 94 -26.15 -16.66 3.76
CA CYS A 94 -26.60 -17.18 2.48
C CYS A 94 -25.51 -18.06 1.85
N ASN A 95 -25.89 -18.88 0.87
CA ASN A 95 -24.95 -19.54 -0.03
C ASN A 95 -24.39 -18.51 -1.02
N ASP A 96 -25.08 -18.26 -2.13
CA ASP A 96 -24.70 -17.24 -3.10
C ASP A 96 -25.48 -15.95 -2.87
N MET A 97 -24.83 -14.79 -3.04
CA MET A 97 -25.49 -13.48 -3.07
C MET A 97 -25.28 -12.83 -4.43
N THR A 98 -26.37 -12.49 -5.11
CA THR A 98 -26.32 -11.82 -6.41
C THR A 98 -27.14 -10.54 -6.41
N TRP A 99 -26.47 -9.42 -6.71
CA TRP A 99 -27.10 -8.15 -7.07
C TRP A 99 -26.97 -7.96 -8.58
N SER A 100 -28.08 -7.67 -9.25
CA SER A 100 -28.11 -7.60 -10.71
C SER A 100 -29.05 -6.53 -11.24
N GLY A 101 -28.80 -6.08 -12.48
CA GLY A 101 -29.61 -5.03 -13.10
C GLY A 101 -29.52 -3.67 -12.37
N ASN A 102 -30.59 -2.89 -12.47
CA ASN A 102 -30.70 -1.58 -11.82
C ASN A 102 -31.32 -1.70 -10.43
N VAL A 103 -30.49 -1.84 -9.41
CA VAL A 103 -30.91 -1.90 -8.00
C VAL A 103 -31.05 -0.52 -7.37
N ARG A 104 -31.05 0.55 -8.18
CA ARG A 104 -31.34 1.93 -7.78
C ARG A 104 -30.47 2.42 -6.61
N GLN A 105 -29.16 2.14 -6.68
CA GLN A 105 -28.20 2.57 -5.66
C GLN A 105 -28.53 2.03 -4.26
N ALA A 106 -29.26 0.92 -4.17
CA ALA A 106 -29.54 0.30 -2.89
C ALA A 106 -28.25 -0.19 -2.22
N THR A 107 -28.27 -0.23 -0.88
CA THR A 107 -27.08 -0.54 -0.05
C THR A 107 -27.39 -1.59 1.01
N LEU A 108 -26.34 -2.25 1.48
CA LEU A 108 -26.38 -3.04 2.71
C LEU A 108 -25.88 -2.19 3.88
N ALA A 109 -26.73 -2.02 4.88
CA ALA A 109 -26.45 -1.25 6.08
C ALA A 109 -26.30 -2.16 7.30
N GLN A 110 -25.35 -1.83 8.18
CA GLN A 110 -25.18 -2.54 9.43
C GLN A 110 -26.21 -2.05 10.48
N GLY A 111 -27.06 -2.96 10.95
CA GLY A 111 -27.87 -2.78 12.15
C GLY A 111 -27.16 -3.32 13.40
N ALA A 112 -27.89 -3.51 14.50
CA ALA A 112 -27.29 -3.97 15.75
C ALA A 112 -26.55 -5.32 15.58
N SER A 113 -25.23 -5.32 15.80
CA SER A 113 -24.33 -6.48 15.64
C SER A 113 -24.44 -7.16 14.27
N GLY A 114 -24.77 -6.41 13.22
CA GLY A 114 -24.96 -6.93 11.87
C GLY A 114 -23.68 -7.54 11.29
N VAL A 115 -23.76 -8.80 10.84
CA VAL A 115 -22.71 -9.51 10.08
C VAL A 115 -23.38 -10.34 8.99
N LEU A 116 -22.86 -10.25 7.76
CA LEU A 116 -23.31 -11.04 6.62
C LEU A 116 -22.32 -12.18 6.35
N GLU A 117 -22.79 -13.42 6.43
CA GLU A 117 -22.03 -14.62 6.11
C GLU A 117 -22.39 -15.15 4.71
N ILE A 118 -21.38 -15.44 3.89
CA ILE A 118 -21.56 -15.90 2.51
C ILE A 118 -20.73 -17.16 2.28
N ASN A 119 -21.40 -18.25 1.90
CA ASN A 119 -20.78 -19.58 1.73
C ASN A 119 -20.43 -19.92 0.27
N GLY A 120 -20.91 -19.13 -0.69
CA GLY A 120 -20.71 -19.31 -2.12
C GLY A 120 -20.35 -17.99 -2.79
N ASP A 121 -20.82 -17.75 -4.00
CA ASP A 121 -20.39 -16.57 -4.77
C ASP A 121 -20.99 -15.27 -4.25
N LEU A 122 -20.21 -14.17 -4.34
CA LEU A 122 -20.68 -12.81 -4.09
C LEU A 122 -20.57 -11.99 -5.38
N HIS A 123 -21.70 -11.53 -5.89
CA HIS A 123 -21.78 -10.66 -7.07
C HIS A 123 -22.54 -9.38 -6.73
N TYR A 124 -21.84 -8.24 -6.78
CA TYR A 124 -22.43 -6.91 -6.79
C TYR A 124 -22.66 -6.41 -8.22
N THR A 125 -23.42 -5.31 -8.32
CA THR A 125 -23.67 -4.61 -9.58
C THR A 125 -23.15 -3.17 -9.50
N ALA A 126 -22.60 -2.67 -10.61
CA ALA A 126 -22.10 -1.30 -10.71
C ALA A 126 -23.20 -0.24 -10.50
N THR A 127 -24.49 -0.61 -10.55
CA THR A 127 -25.59 0.31 -10.24
C THR A 127 -25.68 0.69 -8.75
N MET A 128 -24.84 0.08 -7.90
CA MET A 128 -24.58 0.49 -6.52
C MET A 128 -23.40 1.46 -6.38
N ALA A 129 -22.64 1.76 -7.44
CA ALA A 129 -21.34 2.42 -7.33
C ALA A 129 -21.37 3.88 -6.84
N THR A 130 -22.50 4.57 -6.99
CA THR A 130 -22.71 5.94 -6.47
C THR A 130 -23.47 5.96 -5.14
N ALA A 131 -23.78 4.80 -4.59
CA ALA A 131 -24.49 4.69 -3.33
C ALA A 131 -23.56 5.02 -2.15
N LEU A 132 -24.15 5.15 -0.95
CA LEU A 132 -23.36 5.13 0.29
C LEU A 132 -22.58 3.80 0.39
N ALA A 133 -21.41 3.84 1.03
CA ALA A 133 -20.58 2.65 1.16
C ALA A 133 -21.31 1.51 1.87
N ILE A 134 -21.06 0.27 1.42
CA ILE A 134 -21.53 -0.94 2.10
C ILE A 134 -20.94 -0.95 3.52
N GLY A 135 -21.82 -0.80 4.51
CA GLY A 135 -21.43 -0.61 5.90
C GLY A 135 -21.37 -1.90 6.72
N VAL A 136 -21.84 -3.03 6.19
CA VAL A 136 -21.93 -4.30 6.94
C VAL A 136 -20.66 -5.16 6.77
N PRO A 137 -20.10 -5.70 7.86
CA PRO A 137 -19.04 -6.71 7.79
C PRO A 137 -19.47 -7.94 7.01
N HIS A 138 -18.59 -8.41 6.12
CA HIS A 138 -18.79 -9.64 5.35
C HIS A 138 -17.82 -10.71 5.82
N ARG A 139 -18.34 -11.90 6.14
CA ARG A 139 -17.57 -13.08 6.50
C ARG A 139 -17.78 -14.17 5.46
N LEU A 140 -16.71 -14.48 4.75
CA LEU A 140 -16.66 -15.33 3.58
C LEU A 140 -16.22 -16.75 3.98
N LEU A 141 -17.13 -17.72 3.81
CA LEU A 141 -17.10 -19.04 4.42
C LEU A 141 -17.17 -20.21 3.42
N ALA A 142 -16.75 -19.98 2.17
CA ALA A 142 -16.77 -21.03 1.16
C ALA A 142 -16.07 -22.31 1.63
N THR A 143 -16.59 -23.46 1.24
CA THR A 143 -16.03 -24.76 1.61
C THR A 143 -15.20 -25.38 0.48
N THR A 144 -15.14 -24.69 -0.67
CA THR A 144 -14.34 -25.03 -1.84
C THR A 144 -13.54 -23.82 -2.29
N THR A 145 -12.61 -24.02 -3.23
CA THR A 145 -11.76 -22.94 -3.76
C THR A 145 -12.28 -22.30 -5.04
N ARG A 146 -13.58 -22.40 -5.31
CA ARG A 146 -14.19 -21.95 -6.57
C ARG A 146 -15.01 -20.67 -6.44
N ALA A 147 -15.17 -20.14 -5.24
CA ALA A 147 -16.05 -19.01 -5.02
C ALA A 147 -15.50 -17.74 -5.69
N VAL A 148 -16.40 -16.96 -6.27
CA VAL A 148 -16.10 -15.72 -6.99
C VAL A 148 -16.52 -14.52 -6.14
N VAL A 149 -15.69 -13.47 -6.17
CA VAL A 149 -15.98 -12.18 -5.57
C VAL A 149 -15.96 -11.13 -6.67
N ASP A 150 -17.15 -10.73 -7.12
CA ASP A 150 -17.36 -9.66 -8.07
C ASP A 150 -17.93 -8.43 -7.35
N MET A 151 -17.08 -7.43 -7.08
CA MET A 151 -17.44 -6.25 -6.28
C MET A 151 -17.80 -5.02 -7.11
N GLN A 152 -17.55 -5.07 -8.43
CA GLN A 152 -17.87 -4.02 -9.41
C GLN A 152 -17.43 -2.60 -9.02
N GLY A 153 -16.40 -2.46 -8.19
CA GLY A 153 -15.94 -1.16 -7.68
C GLY A 153 -16.93 -0.45 -6.74
N VAL A 154 -17.95 -1.15 -6.23
CA VAL A 154 -18.92 -0.60 -5.27
C VAL A 154 -18.18 -0.16 -4.00
N PRO A 155 -18.41 1.08 -3.50
CA PRO A 155 -17.77 1.55 -2.28
C PRO A 155 -18.07 0.63 -1.10
N PHE A 156 -17.04 0.11 -0.46
CA PHE A 156 -17.15 -0.81 0.67
C PHE A 156 -16.48 -0.19 1.88
N GLY A 157 -17.20 0.00 3.00
CA GLY A 157 -16.72 0.75 4.16
C GLY A 157 -16.63 -0.05 5.45
N SER A 158 -16.50 -1.37 5.34
CA SER A 158 -16.51 -2.28 6.48
C SER A 158 -15.36 -3.29 6.43
N SER A 159 -15.47 -4.40 7.17
CA SER A 159 -14.49 -5.48 7.12
C SER A 159 -14.92 -6.61 6.17
N LEU A 160 -13.94 -7.16 5.45
CA LEU A 160 -14.08 -8.36 4.63
C LEU A 160 -13.18 -9.46 5.21
N LEU A 161 -13.79 -10.53 5.72
CA LEU A 161 -13.12 -11.59 6.46
C LEU A 161 -13.22 -12.93 5.74
N PHE A 162 -12.10 -13.60 5.49
CA PHE A 162 -12.03 -14.91 4.82
C PHE A 162 -11.68 -16.03 5.82
N ASP A 163 -12.70 -16.76 6.31
CA ASP A 163 -12.61 -17.52 7.57
C ASP A 163 -12.87 -19.03 7.48
N SER A 164 -12.75 -19.60 6.29
CA SER A 164 -12.90 -21.04 6.09
C SER A 164 -11.61 -21.68 5.59
N ALA A 165 -11.07 -22.66 6.34
CA ALA A 165 -9.82 -23.36 6.03
C ALA A 165 -9.83 -24.14 4.70
N SER A 166 -11.00 -24.47 4.17
CA SER A 166 -11.16 -25.09 2.85
C SER A 166 -11.56 -24.10 1.76
N GLY A 167 -11.95 -22.89 2.15
CA GLY A 167 -12.49 -21.86 1.27
C GLY A 167 -11.44 -21.22 0.40
N GLY A 168 -11.82 -20.94 -0.84
CA GLY A 168 -11.02 -20.14 -1.74
C GLY A 168 -11.87 -19.21 -2.59
N TRP A 169 -11.35 -18.01 -2.76
CA TRP A 169 -12.07 -16.87 -3.32
C TRP A 169 -11.23 -16.19 -4.39
N THR A 170 -11.84 -15.91 -5.54
CA THR A 170 -11.18 -15.22 -6.65
C THR A 170 -11.90 -13.92 -6.96
N PHE A 171 -11.20 -12.80 -6.84
CA PHE A 171 -11.71 -11.50 -7.27
C PHE A 171 -11.71 -11.43 -8.80
N THR A 172 -12.85 -11.04 -9.37
CA THR A 172 -13.02 -10.88 -10.82
C THR A 172 -13.23 -9.43 -11.25
N SER A 173 -13.44 -8.53 -10.29
CA SER A 173 -13.54 -7.09 -10.52
C SER A 173 -12.92 -6.27 -9.39
N ALA A 174 -12.95 -4.94 -9.55
CA ALA A 174 -12.30 -4.02 -8.63
C ALA A 174 -12.97 -4.05 -7.24
N PHE A 175 -12.15 -4.09 -6.19
CA PHE A 175 -12.60 -3.90 -4.81
C PHE A 175 -12.28 -2.48 -4.36
N ASN A 176 -13.33 -1.67 -4.15
CA ASN A 176 -13.21 -0.26 -3.78
C ASN A 176 -13.47 -0.07 -2.29
N GLY A 177 -12.52 -0.48 -1.45
CA GLY A 177 -12.56 -0.21 -0.03
C GLY A 177 -12.39 1.29 0.23
N THR A 178 -13.34 1.90 0.92
CA THR A 178 -13.21 3.27 1.40
C THR A 178 -12.17 3.34 2.51
N PRO A 179 -11.63 4.54 2.80
CA PRO A 179 -11.20 4.91 4.13
C PRO A 179 -11.56 3.97 5.31
N GLY A 180 -10.57 3.26 5.88
CA GLY A 180 -10.74 2.44 7.08
C GLY A 180 -11.11 0.97 6.81
N THR A 181 -11.33 0.60 5.55
CA THR A 181 -11.65 -0.77 5.15
C THR A 181 -10.55 -1.75 5.53
N VAL A 182 -10.96 -2.89 6.11
CA VAL A 182 -10.06 -3.95 6.57
C VAL A 182 -10.35 -5.26 5.83
N VAL A 183 -9.32 -5.85 5.24
CA VAL A 183 -9.35 -7.20 4.69
C VAL A 183 -8.59 -8.14 5.62
N ASN A 184 -9.26 -9.20 6.10
CA ASN A 184 -8.67 -10.18 6.99
C ASN A 184 -8.72 -11.57 6.34
N ILE A 185 -7.56 -12.20 6.18
CA ILE A 185 -7.43 -13.58 5.70
C ILE A 185 -7.10 -14.46 6.91
N SER A 186 -8.14 -14.99 7.54
CA SER A 186 -8.00 -15.71 8.81
C SER A 186 -7.77 -17.19 8.65
N ALA A 187 -8.44 -17.83 7.70
CA ALA A 187 -8.27 -19.25 7.46
C ALA A 187 -8.30 -19.64 5.99
N ALA A 188 -8.73 -18.76 5.06
CA ALA A 188 -8.90 -19.15 3.66
C ALA A 188 -7.69 -19.86 3.05
N ARG A 189 -7.98 -20.99 2.39
CA ARG A 189 -7.02 -21.77 1.63
C ARG A 189 -6.47 -21.00 0.43
N LEU A 190 -7.30 -20.18 -0.21
CA LEU A 190 -6.93 -19.34 -1.34
C LEU A 190 -7.67 -18.00 -1.27
N VAL A 191 -6.94 -16.90 -1.42
CA VAL A 191 -7.52 -15.62 -1.81
C VAL A 191 -6.72 -15.13 -3.00
N SER A 192 -7.35 -15.09 -4.17
CA SER A 192 -6.73 -14.61 -5.42
C SER A 192 -7.30 -13.26 -5.80
N PHE A 193 -6.43 -12.29 -6.01
CA PHE A 193 -6.75 -10.96 -6.50
C PHE A 193 -6.83 -10.89 -8.03
N GLY A 194 -6.44 -11.95 -8.73
CA GLY A 194 -6.50 -12.03 -10.19
C GLY A 194 -5.78 -10.86 -10.87
N SER A 195 -6.48 -10.19 -11.78
CA SER A 195 -5.99 -9.04 -12.54
C SER A 195 -6.74 -7.74 -12.21
N THR A 196 -7.27 -7.62 -10.99
CA THR A 196 -8.15 -6.52 -10.60
C THR A 196 -7.42 -5.40 -9.85
N THR A 197 -8.11 -4.27 -9.68
CA THR A 197 -7.65 -3.18 -8.79
C THR A 197 -8.29 -3.36 -7.42
N LEU A 198 -7.47 -3.38 -6.36
CA LEU A 198 -7.98 -3.47 -4.99
C LEU A 198 -7.50 -2.28 -4.19
N THR A 199 -8.40 -1.71 -3.41
CA THR A 199 -8.15 -0.56 -2.57
C THR A 199 -8.67 -0.85 -1.17
N PHE A 200 -7.82 -0.71 -0.14
CA PHE A 200 -8.21 -0.90 1.28
C PHE A 200 -7.15 -0.32 2.21
N SER A 201 -7.51 -0.01 3.47
CA SER A 201 -6.56 0.54 4.44
C SER A 201 -5.67 -0.51 5.10
N THR A 202 -6.25 -1.69 5.34
CA THR A 202 -5.55 -2.75 6.08
C THR A 202 -5.75 -4.12 5.42
N LEU A 203 -4.67 -4.88 5.29
CA LEU A 203 -4.70 -6.31 4.96
C LEU A 203 -3.95 -7.08 6.05
N ASN A 204 -4.63 -8.03 6.69
CA ASN A 204 -4.04 -8.90 7.69
C ASN A 204 -4.21 -10.37 7.39
N THR A 205 -3.28 -11.18 7.91
CA THR A 205 -3.44 -12.63 8.02
C THR A 205 -3.54 -13.06 9.50
N TYR A 206 -4.73 -12.92 10.09
CA TYR A 206 -5.01 -13.17 11.51
C TYR A 206 -6.20 -14.10 11.72
N SER A 207 -6.15 -14.98 12.72
CA SER A 207 -7.29 -15.81 13.12
C SER A 207 -8.14 -15.13 14.20
N GLY A 208 -9.47 -15.13 14.02
CA GLY A 208 -10.44 -14.69 15.02
C GLY A 208 -10.42 -13.18 15.33
N ALA A 209 -11.23 -12.77 16.31
CA ALA A 209 -11.38 -11.36 16.72
C ALA A 209 -10.19 -10.83 17.56
N THR A 210 -9.28 -11.71 18.00
CA THR A 210 -8.16 -11.38 18.90
C THR A 210 -6.88 -10.93 18.18
N ALA A 211 -6.91 -10.72 16.86
CA ALA A 211 -5.77 -10.27 16.05
C ALA A 211 -4.49 -11.12 16.22
N VAL A 212 -4.67 -12.44 16.45
CA VAL A 212 -3.56 -13.39 16.55
C VAL A 212 -3.15 -13.85 15.15
N ALA A 213 -1.85 -13.93 14.86
CA ALA A 213 -1.33 -14.47 13.61
C ALA A 213 -2.00 -15.81 13.26
N SER A 214 -2.70 -15.86 12.12
CA SER A 214 -3.26 -17.14 11.66
C SER A 214 -2.13 -18.12 11.44
N THR A 215 -2.36 -19.40 11.74
CA THR A 215 -1.44 -20.50 11.44
C THR A 215 -1.99 -21.44 10.37
N VAL A 216 -3.17 -21.14 9.82
CA VAL A 216 -3.77 -21.96 8.77
C VAL A 216 -2.97 -21.79 7.49
N ALA A 217 -2.57 -22.89 6.86
CA ALA A 217 -1.88 -22.84 5.58
C ALA A 217 -2.85 -22.36 4.49
N GLY A 218 -2.47 -21.31 3.78
CA GLY A 218 -3.28 -20.69 2.74
C GLY A 218 -2.42 -19.94 1.74
N THR A 219 -2.96 -19.69 0.56
CA THR A 219 -2.29 -18.95 -0.51
C THR A 219 -2.96 -17.59 -0.69
N LEU A 220 -2.18 -16.52 -0.57
CA LEU A 220 -2.53 -15.22 -1.11
C LEU A 220 -1.90 -15.13 -2.50
N ASP A 221 -2.74 -15.10 -3.53
CA ASP A 221 -2.34 -14.94 -4.91
C ASP A 221 -2.66 -13.52 -5.38
N LEU A 222 -1.62 -12.74 -5.66
CA LEU A 222 -1.76 -11.37 -6.13
C LEU A 222 -1.92 -11.30 -7.66
N GLY A 223 -1.70 -12.39 -8.40
CA GLY A 223 -1.82 -12.41 -9.86
C GLY A 223 -1.09 -11.26 -10.55
N SER A 224 -1.82 -10.49 -11.35
CA SER A 224 -1.35 -9.25 -11.99
C SER A 224 -2.07 -8.02 -11.43
N SER A 225 -2.54 -8.08 -10.18
CA SER A 225 -3.35 -7.04 -9.56
C SER A 225 -2.58 -5.74 -9.37
N ILE A 226 -3.33 -4.64 -9.29
CA ILE A 226 -2.84 -3.38 -8.73
C ILE A 226 -3.52 -3.21 -7.39
N THR A 227 -2.79 -3.48 -6.32
CA THR A 227 -3.31 -3.38 -4.96
C THR A 227 -2.78 -2.12 -4.31
N THR A 228 -3.69 -1.29 -3.82
CA THR A 228 -3.41 -0.01 -3.21
C THR A 228 -3.80 -0.04 -1.75
N LEU A 229 -2.80 0.06 -0.88
CA LEU A 229 -2.98 0.26 0.54
C LEU A 229 -3.27 1.75 0.78
N LEU A 230 -4.54 2.06 1.06
CA LEU A 230 -4.99 3.38 1.47
C LEU A 230 -4.43 3.74 2.85
N VAL A 231 -4.21 5.03 3.03
CA VAL A 231 -3.59 5.59 4.21
C VAL A 231 -4.37 6.83 4.63
N GLN A 232 -4.70 6.96 5.93
CA GLN A 232 -5.58 8.02 6.46
C GLN A 232 -5.16 8.49 7.86
N ALA A 233 -6.02 9.22 8.59
CA ALA A 233 -5.83 9.63 10.00
C ALA A 233 -5.42 8.51 10.99
N SER A 234 -5.47 7.24 10.56
CA SER A 234 -4.81 6.09 11.19
C SER A 234 -3.89 5.37 10.20
N ALA A 235 -2.83 4.74 10.73
CA ALA A 235 -1.80 4.15 9.88
C ALA A 235 -2.33 2.97 9.06
N GLY A 236 -2.15 3.03 7.73
CA GLY A 236 -2.40 1.87 6.87
C GLY A 236 -1.49 0.71 7.27
N THR A 237 -1.94 -0.52 7.10
CA THR A 237 -1.18 -1.70 7.53
C THR A 237 -1.28 -2.86 6.54
N LEU A 238 -0.12 -3.38 6.13
CA LEU A 238 -0.02 -4.70 5.53
C LEU A 238 0.67 -5.63 6.52
N ASN A 239 -0.09 -6.58 7.06
CA ASN A 239 0.42 -7.53 8.02
C ASN A 239 0.24 -8.99 7.58
N LEU A 240 1.29 -9.53 6.97
CA LEU A 240 1.39 -10.93 6.56
C LEU A 240 2.11 -11.75 7.63
N SER A 241 1.51 -11.79 8.82
CA SER A 241 2.06 -12.47 10.01
C SER A 241 1.85 -13.98 10.06
N ASN A 242 1.08 -14.56 9.13
CA ASN A 242 0.84 -16.00 9.11
C ASN A 242 2.12 -16.76 8.70
N PRO A 243 2.73 -17.57 9.60
CA PRO A 243 3.97 -18.29 9.30
C PRO A 243 3.78 -19.36 8.20
N ASN A 244 2.56 -19.81 7.95
CA ASN A 244 2.22 -20.83 6.97
C ASN A 244 1.63 -20.25 5.67
N LEU A 245 1.65 -18.92 5.51
CA LEU A 245 1.18 -18.25 4.29
C LEU A 245 2.07 -18.57 3.08
N THR A 246 1.48 -18.94 1.96
CA THR A 246 2.13 -18.90 0.66
C THR A 246 1.74 -17.62 -0.06
N LEU A 247 2.71 -16.86 -0.58
CA LEU A 247 2.46 -15.68 -1.40
C LEU A 247 2.84 -15.98 -2.86
N THR A 248 1.88 -15.87 -3.77
CA THR A 248 2.12 -15.88 -5.22
C THR A 248 2.04 -14.45 -5.71
N ALA A 249 3.18 -13.79 -5.94
CA ALA A 249 3.18 -12.38 -6.29
C ALA A 249 2.85 -12.08 -7.76
N GLY A 250 2.94 -13.07 -8.66
CA GLY A 250 2.77 -12.90 -10.10
C GLY A 250 3.50 -11.68 -10.66
N THR A 251 2.78 -10.81 -11.38
CA THR A 251 3.27 -9.52 -11.90
C THR A 251 2.65 -8.33 -11.17
N SER A 252 2.10 -8.56 -9.97
CA SER A 252 1.39 -7.56 -9.17
C SER A 252 2.21 -6.31 -8.84
N THR A 253 1.49 -5.21 -8.59
CA THR A 253 2.03 -3.98 -8.02
C THR A 253 1.32 -3.67 -6.70
N LEU A 254 2.08 -3.55 -5.62
CA LEU A 254 1.61 -3.06 -4.32
C LEU A 254 1.97 -1.58 -4.16
N ASN A 255 0.96 -0.72 -4.12
CA ASN A 255 1.14 0.70 -3.83
C ASN A 255 0.92 0.94 -2.33
N VAL A 256 1.95 1.46 -1.67
CA VAL A 256 1.92 1.90 -0.28
C VAL A 256 1.77 3.42 -0.25
N GLY A 257 0.71 3.90 0.39
CA GLY A 257 0.50 5.35 0.54
C GLY A 257 0.03 6.05 -0.73
N ALA A 258 -0.91 5.45 -1.47
CA ALA A 258 -1.44 6.10 -2.66
C ALA A 258 -2.50 7.17 -2.34
N SER A 259 -2.03 8.42 -2.46
CA SER A 259 -2.68 9.62 -3.02
C SER A 259 -3.81 10.38 -2.28
N ALA A 260 -3.71 11.71 -2.46
CA ALA A 260 -4.63 12.84 -2.23
C ALA A 260 -4.70 13.54 -0.86
N LEU A 261 -4.27 12.94 0.26
CA LEU A 261 -4.35 13.62 1.55
C LEU A 261 -2.96 13.98 2.11
N THR A 262 -2.71 15.29 2.21
CA THR A 262 -1.46 15.91 2.69
C THR A 262 -1.30 15.88 4.22
N SER A 263 -2.26 15.29 4.96
CA SER A 263 -2.36 15.41 6.44
C SER A 263 -2.09 14.11 7.20
N TYR A 264 -1.25 13.22 6.67
CA TYR A 264 -0.94 11.95 7.34
C TYR A 264 0.09 12.10 8.47
N VAL A 265 -0.12 11.40 9.58
CA VAL A 265 0.66 11.57 10.83
C VAL A 265 1.61 10.43 11.21
N SER A 266 1.59 9.25 10.57
CA SER A 266 2.44 8.11 11.02
C SER A 266 2.68 7.04 9.95
N PRO A 267 3.89 6.62 9.57
CA PRO A 267 4.16 5.72 8.42
C PRO A 267 3.30 4.44 8.31
N VAL A 268 3.11 3.93 7.08
CA VAL A 268 2.47 2.61 6.86
C VAL A 268 3.33 1.49 7.42
N SER A 269 2.72 0.55 8.14
CA SER A 269 3.41 -0.65 8.60
C SER A 269 3.34 -1.77 7.56
N PHE A 270 4.49 -2.27 7.13
CA PHE A 270 4.61 -3.40 6.21
C PHE A 270 5.36 -4.53 6.92
N THR A 271 4.62 -5.54 7.39
CA THR A 271 5.15 -6.59 8.26
C THR A 271 4.95 -7.96 7.63
N THR A 272 6.01 -8.78 7.65
CA THR A 272 5.92 -10.21 7.36
C THR A 272 6.61 -11.02 8.47
N LYS A 273 6.06 -12.18 8.83
CA LYS A 273 6.65 -13.04 9.87
C LYS A 273 7.68 -14.03 9.34
N LYS A 274 7.76 -14.17 8.01
CA LYS A 274 8.73 -15.02 7.31
C LYS A 274 9.14 -14.38 5.98
N PRO A 275 10.19 -14.91 5.33
CA PRO A 275 10.54 -14.48 3.98
C PRO A 275 9.38 -14.72 3.01
N LEU A 276 8.94 -13.66 2.35
CA LEU A 276 7.99 -13.68 1.24
C LEU A 276 8.64 -13.03 0.01
N ALA A 277 8.10 -13.30 -1.17
CA ALA A 277 8.67 -12.82 -2.41
C ALA A 277 7.66 -11.93 -3.13
N PHE A 278 7.89 -10.62 -3.14
CA PHE A 278 7.07 -9.62 -3.81
C PHE A 278 7.57 -9.38 -5.24
N ASN A 279 6.66 -8.94 -6.11
CA ASN A 279 6.99 -8.47 -7.45
C ASN A 279 7.39 -6.99 -7.37
N LYS A 280 6.43 -6.08 -7.43
CA LYS A 280 6.69 -4.63 -7.36
C LYS A 280 6.02 -4.01 -6.14
N VAL A 281 6.76 -3.20 -5.39
CA VAL A 281 6.26 -2.37 -4.29
C VAL A 281 6.64 -0.92 -4.54
N VAL A 282 5.70 0.01 -4.41
CA VAL A 282 5.91 1.45 -4.62
C VAL A 282 5.44 2.22 -3.40
N VAL A 283 6.32 3.02 -2.79
CA VAL A 283 6.01 3.91 -1.67
C VAL A 283 5.81 5.31 -2.23
N ASN A 284 4.55 5.79 -2.29
CA ASN A 284 4.19 6.91 -3.16
C ASN A 284 4.26 8.32 -2.53
N SER A 285 3.89 8.51 -1.25
CA SER A 285 3.93 9.84 -0.58
C SER A 285 3.60 9.76 0.92
N GLY A 286 3.76 10.87 1.66
CA GLY A 286 3.40 11.02 3.07
C GLY A 286 4.54 10.69 4.04
N GLN A 287 4.21 10.27 5.26
CA GLN A 287 5.19 9.84 6.29
C GLN A 287 5.94 8.53 5.92
N GLY A 288 5.72 7.99 4.73
CA GLY A 288 6.44 6.83 4.22
C GLY A 288 5.94 5.48 4.75
N ALA A 289 6.84 4.49 4.72
CA ALA A 289 6.56 3.12 5.15
C ALA A 289 7.67 2.54 6.03
N VAL A 290 7.30 1.76 7.04
CA VAL A 290 8.23 0.98 7.86
C VAL A 290 8.08 -0.50 7.51
N PHE A 291 9.17 -1.10 7.04
CA PHE A 291 9.26 -2.49 6.65
C PHE A 291 9.90 -3.32 7.76
N SER A 292 9.17 -4.33 8.24
CA SER A 292 9.66 -5.40 9.11
C SER A 292 9.34 -6.73 8.45
N VAL A 293 10.18 -7.12 7.51
CA VAL A 293 9.83 -8.07 6.44
C VAL A 293 10.60 -9.39 6.50
N ALA A 294 11.22 -9.72 7.63
CA ALA A 294 11.83 -11.04 7.87
C ALA A 294 12.67 -11.60 6.70
N ASN A 295 13.54 -10.77 6.09
CA ASN A 295 14.33 -11.10 4.89
C ASN A 295 13.52 -11.43 3.63
N SER A 296 12.35 -10.83 3.47
CA SER A 296 11.57 -10.90 2.23
C SER A 296 12.31 -10.28 1.05
N SER A 297 11.93 -10.73 -0.14
CA SER A 297 12.56 -10.33 -1.40
C SER A 297 11.62 -9.51 -2.29
N PHE A 298 12.18 -8.59 -3.07
CA PHE A 298 11.45 -7.72 -4.00
C PHE A 298 12.08 -7.81 -5.40
N ASN A 299 11.27 -7.91 -6.45
CA ASN A 299 11.77 -7.72 -7.81
C ASN A 299 12.00 -6.23 -8.08
N THR A 300 11.07 -5.38 -7.68
CA THR A 300 11.19 -3.93 -7.74
C THR A 300 10.68 -3.31 -6.45
N LEU A 301 11.49 -2.45 -5.85
CA LEU A 301 11.11 -1.59 -4.73
C LEU A 301 11.36 -0.14 -5.14
N THR A 302 10.29 0.66 -5.24
CA THR A 302 10.36 2.08 -5.57
C THR A 302 9.97 2.91 -4.36
N ILE A 303 10.79 3.90 -4.00
CA ILE A 303 10.58 4.77 -2.85
C ILE A 303 10.51 6.21 -3.37
N ASN A 304 9.34 6.83 -3.34
CA ASN A 304 9.14 8.22 -3.76
C ASN A 304 8.99 9.19 -2.56
N SER A 305 9.13 8.68 -1.33
CA SER A 305 9.08 9.48 -0.09
C SER A 305 10.02 8.87 0.95
N LEU A 306 9.54 8.51 2.14
CA LEU A 306 10.34 7.87 3.18
C LEU A 306 10.09 6.35 3.22
N ALA A 307 11.15 5.57 3.39
CA ALA A 307 11.06 4.16 3.74
C ALA A 307 12.09 3.78 4.81
N THR A 308 11.67 3.01 5.81
CA THR A 308 12.55 2.47 6.84
C THR A 308 12.57 0.96 6.77
N LEU A 309 13.72 0.36 6.49
CA LEU A 309 13.93 -1.09 6.57
C LEU A 309 14.43 -1.44 7.98
N SER A 310 13.52 -1.91 8.84
CA SER A 310 13.85 -2.28 10.23
C SER A 310 14.39 -3.70 10.40
N SER A 311 14.38 -4.49 9.32
CA SER A 311 14.85 -5.88 9.22
C SER A 311 15.68 -6.09 7.96
N ALA A 312 16.36 -7.25 7.85
CA ALA A 312 16.94 -7.68 6.58
C ALA A 312 15.89 -7.74 5.45
N ALA A 313 16.33 -7.48 4.23
CA ALA A 313 15.54 -7.52 3.00
C ALA A 313 16.45 -7.83 1.80
N THR A 314 15.88 -8.35 0.71
CA THR A 314 16.63 -8.70 -0.50
C THR A 314 16.00 -8.08 -1.76
N ILE A 315 16.79 -7.42 -2.59
CA ILE A 315 16.44 -7.15 -3.98
C ILE A 315 16.87 -8.37 -4.80
N LYS A 316 15.92 -8.99 -5.51
CA LYS A 316 16.16 -10.23 -6.27
C LYS A 316 17.21 -10.03 -7.36
N ALA A 317 17.78 -11.12 -7.85
CA ALA A 317 18.65 -11.09 -9.02
C ALA A 317 17.93 -10.44 -10.22
N GLY A 318 18.60 -9.50 -10.90
CA GLY A 318 18.05 -8.66 -11.96
C GLY A 318 17.00 -7.63 -11.51
N GLY A 319 16.73 -7.54 -10.20
CA GLY A 319 15.76 -6.61 -9.63
C GLY A 319 16.29 -5.18 -9.47
N SER A 320 15.43 -4.29 -8.99
CA SER A 320 15.77 -2.87 -8.81
C SER A 320 15.22 -2.28 -7.51
N LEU A 321 16.06 -1.50 -6.85
CA LEU A 321 15.66 -0.54 -5.81
C LEU A 321 15.85 0.86 -6.39
N VAL A 322 14.77 1.63 -6.46
CA VAL A 322 14.75 2.97 -7.05
C VAL A 322 14.26 3.98 -6.02
N LEU A 323 15.05 5.02 -5.77
CA LEU A 323 14.65 6.16 -4.95
C LEU A 323 14.28 7.34 -5.85
N GLY A 324 13.12 7.96 -5.62
CA GLY A 324 12.70 9.22 -6.21
C GLY A 324 13.64 10.38 -5.84
N ALA A 325 13.44 11.54 -6.47
CA ALA A 325 14.05 12.78 -6.01
C ALA A 325 13.63 13.04 -4.56
N ASP A 326 14.62 13.34 -3.69
CA ASP A 326 14.45 13.63 -2.26
C ASP A 326 13.81 12.52 -1.42
N ALA A 327 13.64 11.34 -2.02
CA ALA A 327 13.23 10.16 -1.30
C ALA A 327 14.34 9.72 -0.33
N THR A 328 13.94 9.23 0.83
CA THR A 328 14.85 8.77 1.88
C THR A 328 14.62 7.30 2.17
N LEU A 329 15.69 6.51 2.13
CA LEU A 329 15.74 5.14 2.60
C LEU A 329 16.61 5.07 3.87
N LEU A 330 15.99 4.71 4.99
CA LEU A 330 16.66 4.39 6.24
C LEU A 330 16.84 2.87 6.34
N VAL A 331 18.08 2.40 6.49
CA VAL A 331 18.38 0.97 6.63
C VAL A 331 18.79 0.68 8.07
N GLY A 332 18.18 -0.33 8.69
CA GLY A 332 18.52 -0.73 10.05
C GLY A 332 19.99 -1.14 10.19
N ALA A 333 20.66 -0.68 11.25
CA ALA A 333 22.04 -1.04 11.54
C ALA A 333 22.18 -2.42 12.21
N GLY A 334 23.36 -3.02 12.07
CA GLY A 334 23.75 -4.29 12.69
C GLY A 334 23.81 -5.46 11.70
N SER A 335 24.60 -6.48 12.04
CA SER A 335 24.93 -7.61 11.15
C SER A 335 23.72 -8.47 10.73
N ALA A 336 22.60 -8.39 11.45
CA ALA A 336 21.37 -9.11 11.14
C ALA A 336 20.38 -8.33 10.25
N LYS A 337 20.66 -7.06 9.92
CA LYS A 337 19.79 -6.16 9.16
C LYS A 337 20.40 -5.77 7.81
N VAL A 338 20.90 -6.77 7.09
CA VAL A 338 21.54 -6.57 5.78
C VAL A 338 20.48 -6.31 4.71
N LEU A 339 20.70 -5.28 3.90
CA LEU A 339 20.01 -5.10 2.63
C LEU A 339 20.84 -5.77 1.53
N SER A 340 20.34 -6.89 1.02
CA SER A 340 21.03 -7.73 0.05
C SER A 340 20.55 -7.44 -1.38
N PHE A 341 21.45 -7.54 -2.34
CA PHE A 341 21.21 -7.39 -3.77
C PHE A 341 21.71 -8.64 -4.48
N GLY A 342 20.83 -9.34 -5.20
CA GLY A 342 21.20 -10.48 -6.03
C GLY A 342 22.06 -10.09 -7.23
N SER A 343 22.48 -11.08 -8.01
CA SER A 343 23.26 -10.87 -9.24
C SER A 343 22.53 -9.94 -10.21
N GLY A 344 23.24 -8.99 -10.80
CA GLY A 344 22.64 -7.97 -11.69
C GLY A 344 21.60 -7.03 -11.04
N ALA A 345 21.31 -7.13 -9.75
CA ALA A 345 20.38 -6.21 -9.09
C ALA A 345 21.00 -4.80 -8.99
N THR A 346 20.13 -3.79 -9.00
CA THR A 346 20.53 -2.37 -9.04
C THR A 346 19.98 -1.59 -7.85
N LEU A 347 20.80 -0.66 -7.36
CA LEU A 347 20.36 0.47 -6.53
C LEU A 347 20.53 1.71 -7.40
N ALA A 348 19.42 2.40 -7.65
CA ALA A 348 19.42 3.65 -8.37
C ALA A 348 18.71 4.70 -7.52
N THR A 349 19.21 5.92 -7.54
CA THR A 349 18.35 7.07 -7.31
C THR A 349 17.95 7.58 -8.69
N SER A 350 16.69 7.97 -8.88
CA SER A 350 16.25 8.77 -10.02
C SER A 350 16.64 10.23 -9.83
N GLY A 351 17.65 10.49 -8.99
CA GLY A 351 18.11 11.82 -8.70
C GLY A 351 18.69 12.46 -9.95
N SER A 352 18.62 13.78 -9.97
CA SER A 352 19.33 14.62 -10.93
C SER A 352 19.88 15.80 -10.14
N CYS A 353 20.31 16.86 -10.83
CA CYS A 353 20.52 18.13 -10.15
C CYS A 353 19.21 18.70 -9.51
N ALA A 354 18.04 18.15 -9.84
CA ALA A 354 16.73 18.54 -9.29
C ALA A 354 16.43 17.94 -7.91
N GLY A 355 17.26 17.05 -7.38
CA GLY A 355 17.02 16.39 -6.09
C GLY A 355 17.79 15.08 -5.99
N LEU A 356 18.36 14.80 -4.81
CA LEU A 356 19.18 13.62 -4.56
C LEU A 356 18.36 12.55 -3.81
N GLY A 357 18.57 11.27 -4.10
CA GLY A 357 18.01 10.19 -3.28
C GLY A 357 18.89 9.91 -2.06
N THR A 358 18.32 9.87 -0.87
CA THR A 358 19.09 9.64 0.37
C THR A 358 19.04 8.17 0.78
N VAL A 359 20.21 7.56 1.00
CA VAL A 359 20.34 6.25 1.64
C VAL A 359 21.21 6.41 2.87
N GLN A 360 20.69 6.04 4.04
CA GLN A 360 21.46 6.15 5.27
C GLN A 360 21.11 5.08 6.29
N SER A 361 21.99 4.87 7.26
CA SER A 361 21.64 4.09 8.44
C SER A 361 20.51 4.75 9.22
N ALA A 362 19.61 3.93 9.76
CA ALA A 362 18.59 4.36 10.70
C ALA A 362 19.17 4.72 12.09
N LEU A 363 20.45 4.40 12.35
CA LEU A 363 21.13 4.69 13.61
C LEU A 363 22.47 5.37 13.34
N ALA A 364 22.55 6.67 13.67
CA ALA A 364 23.75 7.48 13.44
C ALA A 364 25.01 6.87 14.09
N GLY A 365 26.12 6.86 13.35
CA GLY A 365 27.40 6.29 13.80
C GLY A 365 27.44 4.76 13.83
N SER A 366 26.36 4.08 13.42
CA SER A 366 26.31 2.62 13.30
C SER A 366 26.04 2.23 11.85
N PRO A 367 27.05 1.77 11.09
CA PRO A 367 26.85 1.52 9.67
C PRO A 367 25.82 0.44 9.35
N ALA A 368 24.94 0.74 8.38
CA ALA A 368 24.05 -0.25 7.77
C ALA A 368 24.77 -0.98 6.63
N ILE A 369 24.43 -2.25 6.39
CA ILE A 369 25.15 -3.09 5.43
C ILE A 369 24.35 -3.23 4.14
N LEU A 370 24.99 -2.86 3.02
CA LEU A 370 24.50 -3.07 1.66
C LEU A 370 25.38 -4.13 0.98
N ALA A 371 24.84 -5.34 0.82
CA ALA A 371 25.58 -6.48 0.29
C ALA A 371 25.12 -6.84 -1.13
N ARG A 372 26.03 -6.99 -2.08
CA ARG A 372 25.71 -7.36 -3.48
C ARG A 372 26.52 -8.57 -3.92
N SER A 373 25.87 -9.67 -4.30
CA SER A 373 26.53 -10.97 -4.54
C SER A 373 27.63 -11.01 -5.61
N GLU A 374 27.77 -9.98 -6.45
CA GLU A 374 28.81 -9.86 -7.50
C GLU A 374 29.70 -8.63 -7.29
N GLY A 375 29.67 -8.03 -6.09
CA GLY A 375 30.31 -6.75 -5.82
C GLY A 375 29.60 -5.57 -6.48
N TRP A 376 30.13 -4.36 -6.27
CA TRP A 376 29.46 -3.11 -6.64
C TRP A 376 30.04 -2.41 -7.87
N ALA A 377 31.19 -2.84 -8.39
CA ALA A 377 31.86 -2.19 -9.53
C ALA A 377 30.99 -2.01 -10.78
N ALA A 378 30.08 -2.96 -11.07
CA ALA A 378 29.19 -2.93 -12.22
C ALA A 378 27.82 -2.24 -11.95
N ALA A 379 27.64 -1.61 -10.79
CA ALA A 379 26.42 -0.89 -10.42
C ALA A 379 26.76 0.49 -9.84
N PRO A 380 27.25 1.43 -10.69
CA PRO A 380 27.53 2.78 -10.25
C PRO A 380 26.24 3.44 -9.76
N LEU A 381 26.35 4.15 -8.63
CA LEU A 381 25.30 5.00 -8.10
C LEU A 381 25.55 6.43 -8.58
N SER A 382 24.51 7.23 -8.73
CA SER A 382 24.66 8.66 -8.99
C SER A 382 23.58 9.44 -8.27
N TYR A 383 23.81 10.74 -8.04
CA TYR A 383 22.82 11.63 -7.43
C TYR A 383 22.23 11.08 -6.12
N ALA A 384 23.10 10.60 -5.24
CA ALA A 384 22.73 10.06 -3.94
C ALA A 384 23.32 10.87 -2.78
N VAL A 385 22.65 10.86 -1.64
CA VAL A 385 23.21 11.26 -0.34
C VAL A 385 23.44 9.98 0.47
N LEU A 386 24.67 9.75 0.92
CA LEU A 386 25.05 8.52 1.61
C LEU A 386 25.59 8.82 3.01
N ARG A 387 25.13 8.06 4.01
CA ARG A 387 25.60 8.20 5.41
C ARG A 387 25.59 6.89 6.17
N ASP A 388 26.66 6.62 6.90
CA ASP A 388 26.78 5.46 7.79
C ASP A 388 26.43 4.16 7.04
N LEU A 389 27.06 3.92 5.88
CA LEU A 389 26.82 2.72 5.05
C LEU A 389 28.09 1.92 4.81
N THR A 390 27.97 0.60 4.83
CA THR A 390 29.04 -0.31 4.42
C THR A 390 28.62 -1.10 3.18
N PHE A 391 29.30 -0.85 2.06
CA PHE A 391 29.14 -1.58 0.81
C PHE A 391 30.04 -2.82 0.80
N THR A 392 29.47 -3.99 0.48
CA THR A 392 30.20 -5.26 0.39
C THR A 392 29.67 -6.16 -0.70
N ASP A 393 30.50 -7.12 -1.10
CA ASP A 393 30.13 -8.22 -1.99
C ASP A 393 29.47 -9.40 -1.24
N GLY A 394 29.41 -9.34 0.10
CA GLY A 394 28.87 -10.41 0.95
C GLY A 394 29.89 -11.50 1.30
N SER A 395 31.13 -11.40 0.82
CA SER A 395 32.24 -12.24 1.28
C SER A 395 32.71 -11.80 2.69
N SER A 396 33.19 -12.76 3.49
CA SER A 396 33.71 -12.47 4.82
C SER A 396 35.04 -11.69 4.73
N GLY A 397 35.01 -10.41 5.09
CA GLY A 397 36.18 -9.52 5.06
C GLY A 397 35.99 -8.34 4.11
N TYR A 398 35.34 -7.29 4.61
CA TYR A 398 35.20 -6.01 3.91
C TYR A 398 36.58 -5.40 3.58
N PRO A 399 36.79 -4.78 2.40
CA PRO A 399 36.15 -5.02 1.10
C PRO A 399 37.16 -5.64 0.10
N ALA A 400 36.80 -6.72 -0.60
CA ALA A 400 37.69 -7.32 -1.61
C ALA A 400 36.96 -7.77 -2.89
N ASN A 401 36.47 -6.81 -3.67
CA ASN A 401 36.75 -6.67 -5.11
C ASN A 401 35.85 -5.58 -5.75
N GLY A 402 36.47 -4.56 -6.34
CA GLY A 402 35.78 -3.55 -7.13
C GLY A 402 34.90 -2.61 -6.30
N ALA A 403 35.53 -1.61 -5.67
CA ALA A 403 34.86 -0.62 -4.82
C ALA A 403 33.63 -0.03 -5.52
N ALA A 404 32.52 0.09 -4.77
CA ALA A 404 31.36 0.82 -5.26
C ALA A 404 31.79 2.24 -5.64
N VAL A 405 31.18 2.83 -6.68
CA VAL A 405 31.41 4.23 -7.04
C VAL A 405 30.07 4.94 -7.04
N ALA A 406 29.99 6.05 -6.31
CA ALA A 406 28.89 6.99 -6.39
C ALA A 406 29.39 8.28 -7.03
N SER A 407 28.97 8.58 -8.26
CA SER A 407 29.29 9.84 -8.94
C SER A 407 28.25 10.91 -8.66
N ALA A 408 28.65 12.18 -8.71
CA ALA A 408 27.77 13.30 -8.44
C ALA A 408 26.89 13.10 -7.18
N SER A 409 27.50 12.66 -6.08
CA SER A 409 26.83 12.19 -4.87
C SER A 409 27.44 12.80 -3.62
N ALA A 410 26.65 13.03 -2.59
CA ALA A 410 27.07 13.64 -1.34
C ALA A 410 27.48 12.59 -0.30
N ASP A 411 28.62 12.81 0.35
CA ASP A 411 29.09 12.03 1.49
C ASP A 411 28.75 12.78 2.80
N GLN A 412 27.92 12.19 3.66
CA GLN A 412 27.63 12.70 5.00
C GLN A 412 28.38 11.94 6.11
N GLY A 413 29.41 11.19 5.75
CA GLY A 413 30.30 10.49 6.67
C GLY A 413 29.85 9.07 7.03
N GLY A 414 30.80 8.30 7.59
CA GLY A 414 30.56 6.93 8.06
C GLY A 414 30.43 5.88 6.95
N ASN A 415 30.78 6.23 5.72
CA ASN A 415 30.68 5.33 4.56
C ASN A 415 31.96 4.49 4.37
N ALA A 416 31.82 3.21 4.02
CA ALA A 416 32.92 2.28 3.78
C ALA A 416 32.63 1.35 2.57
N GLY A 417 33.67 0.93 1.86
CA GLY A 417 33.54 0.07 0.67
C GLY A 417 33.05 0.78 -0.60
N ILE A 418 32.96 2.12 -0.56
CA ILE A 418 32.50 2.98 -1.65
C ILE A 418 33.40 4.19 -1.81
N THR A 419 33.66 4.60 -3.06
CA THR A 419 34.24 5.90 -3.41
C THR A 419 33.12 6.84 -3.82
N ILE A 420 33.01 7.97 -3.11
CA ILE A 420 31.97 8.97 -3.35
C ILE A 420 32.65 10.18 -4.00
N ALA A 421 32.22 10.52 -5.21
CA ALA A 421 32.62 11.73 -5.90
C ALA A 421 31.50 12.76 -5.79
N SER A 422 31.79 13.89 -5.16
CA SER A 422 30.86 15.01 -4.99
C SER A 422 30.26 15.46 -6.31
N PRO A 423 29.01 15.98 -6.31
CA PRO A 423 28.48 16.70 -7.45
C PRO A 423 29.40 17.88 -7.81
N PRO A 424 29.51 18.23 -9.10
CA PRO A 424 30.17 19.48 -9.47
C PRO A 424 29.46 20.65 -8.78
N VAL A 425 30.24 21.62 -8.35
CA VAL A 425 29.71 22.86 -7.79
C VAL A 425 29.05 23.64 -8.91
N ASN A 426 27.80 24.03 -8.69
CA ASN A 426 27.05 24.89 -9.59
C ASN A 426 26.49 26.09 -8.83
N ASP A 427 26.27 27.19 -9.54
CA ASP A 427 25.61 28.39 -9.03
C ASP A 427 24.15 28.40 -9.49
N LEU A 428 23.22 28.67 -8.57
CA LEU A 428 21.80 28.91 -8.87
C LEU A 428 21.36 30.26 -8.33
N TYR A 429 20.62 31.00 -9.15
CA TYR A 429 20.13 32.34 -8.87
C TYR A 429 18.62 32.29 -8.71
N TRP A 430 18.11 32.80 -7.59
CA TRP A 430 16.68 32.90 -7.36
C TRP A 430 16.06 33.92 -8.32
N ILE A 431 14.91 33.61 -8.92
CA ILE A 431 14.18 34.47 -9.86
C ILE A 431 12.66 34.41 -9.64
N GLY A 432 11.93 35.37 -10.21
CA GLY A 432 10.46 35.33 -10.28
C GLY A 432 9.72 35.79 -9.02
N GLY A 433 10.42 36.30 -7.99
CA GLY A 433 9.77 36.85 -6.79
C GLY A 433 9.45 35.80 -5.74
N SER A 434 8.19 35.66 -5.33
CA SER A 434 7.81 34.70 -4.29
C SER A 434 7.64 33.29 -4.86
N GLY A 435 8.05 32.27 -4.11
CA GLY A 435 8.01 30.88 -4.57
C GLY A 435 8.50 29.86 -3.55
N ASN A 436 8.44 28.59 -3.94
CA ASN A 436 8.95 27.47 -3.16
C ASN A 436 10.41 27.19 -3.52
N TRP A 437 11.24 26.92 -2.51
CA TRP A 437 12.66 26.59 -2.71
C TRP A 437 12.85 25.38 -3.62
N HIS A 438 11.97 24.38 -3.53
CA HIS A 438 12.03 23.19 -4.37
C HIS A 438 11.28 23.30 -5.71
N ASP A 439 10.94 24.52 -6.15
CA ASP A 439 10.38 24.74 -7.49
C ASP A 439 11.51 25.14 -8.46
N PRO A 440 11.88 24.27 -9.44
CA PRO A 440 12.94 24.59 -10.40
C PRO A 440 12.67 25.87 -11.19
N SER A 441 11.39 26.26 -11.39
CA SER A 441 11.04 27.47 -12.14
C SER A 441 11.57 28.76 -11.51
N HIS A 442 11.90 28.74 -10.21
CA HIS A 442 12.47 29.85 -9.46
C HIS A 442 14.01 29.86 -9.45
N TRP A 443 14.69 28.95 -10.15
CA TRP A 443 16.14 28.88 -10.21
C TRP A 443 16.68 29.06 -11.64
N ALA A 444 17.58 30.02 -11.82
CA ALA A 444 18.33 30.26 -13.05
C ALA A 444 19.83 29.91 -12.88
N SER A 445 20.52 29.62 -13.98
CA SER A 445 21.97 29.35 -13.99
C SER A 445 22.85 30.61 -13.98
N ALA A 446 22.25 31.79 -14.16
CA ALA A 446 22.92 33.09 -14.12
C ALA A 446 21.97 34.18 -13.60
N SER A 447 22.54 35.23 -13.01
CA SER A 447 21.79 36.39 -12.52
C SER A 447 21.03 37.10 -13.65
N GLY A 448 19.74 37.34 -13.46
CA GLY A 448 18.90 38.11 -14.38
C GLY A 448 18.36 37.34 -15.58
N ASP A 449 18.76 36.08 -15.78
CA ASP A 449 18.22 35.23 -16.84
C ASP A 449 16.81 34.73 -16.51
N ALA A 450 15.99 34.52 -17.54
CA ALA A 450 14.76 33.75 -17.39
C ALA A 450 15.10 32.26 -17.20
N ASN A 451 14.24 31.49 -16.53
CA ASN A 451 14.39 30.03 -16.53
C ASN A 451 14.15 29.48 -17.95
N THR A 452 15.22 29.17 -18.67
CA THR A 452 15.17 28.52 -19.99
C THR A 452 15.31 27.00 -19.87
N GLY A 453 14.43 26.36 -19.09
CA GLY A 453 14.40 24.90 -18.94
C GLY A 453 15.40 24.33 -17.95
N ASN A 454 15.91 25.14 -17.01
CA ASN A 454 16.64 24.63 -15.85
C ASN A 454 15.69 23.81 -14.97
N THR A 455 16.02 22.53 -14.78
CA THR A 455 15.29 21.63 -13.89
C THR A 455 15.98 21.43 -12.54
N CYS A 456 17.15 22.03 -12.33
CA CYS A 456 17.93 21.85 -11.11
C CYS A 456 17.35 22.67 -9.94
N VAL A 457 17.50 22.13 -8.73
CA VAL A 457 17.21 22.84 -7.48
C VAL A 457 18.44 22.76 -6.58
N PRO A 458 18.57 23.65 -5.58
CA PRO A 458 19.74 23.64 -4.71
C PRO A 458 19.87 22.33 -3.91
N ASN A 459 21.11 21.86 -3.84
CA ASN A 459 21.55 20.75 -2.99
C ASN A 459 22.87 21.11 -2.29
N VAL A 460 23.42 20.20 -1.49
CA VAL A 460 24.64 20.42 -0.70
C VAL A 460 25.90 20.85 -1.48
N ALA A 461 25.92 20.71 -2.81
CA ALA A 461 27.01 21.16 -3.68
C ALA A 461 26.70 22.46 -4.45
N THR A 462 25.51 23.04 -4.26
CA THR A 462 25.04 24.21 -5.02
C THR A 462 25.23 25.50 -4.24
N ASN A 463 25.89 26.50 -4.84
CA ASN A 463 25.87 27.86 -4.30
C ASN A 463 24.55 28.52 -4.71
N VAL A 464 23.86 29.16 -3.78
CA VAL A 464 22.64 29.91 -4.06
C VAL A 464 22.86 31.39 -3.91
N HIS A 465 22.28 32.16 -4.84
CA HIS A 465 22.44 33.60 -4.92
C HIS A 465 21.08 34.29 -4.94
N PHE A 466 20.92 35.26 -4.05
CA PHE A 466 19.78 36.17 -3.99
C PHE A 466 20.30 37.59 -4.20
N ASP A 467 20.00 38.16 -5.37
CA ASP A 467 20.58 39.44 -5.80
C ASP A 467 19.50 40.44 -6.25
N ALA A 468 19.92 41.53 -6.90
CA ALA A 468 19.02 42.61 -7.34
C ALA A 468 17.94 42.14 -8.34
N ASN A 469 18.18 41.05 -9.06
CA ASN A 469 17.25 40.49 -10.05
C ASN A 469 16.30 39.44 -9.46
N SER A 470 16.53 39.00 -8.22
CA SER A 470 15.75 37.92 -7.59
C SER A 470 14.31 38.28 -7.27
N PHE A 471 14.07 39.54 -6.89
CA PHE A 471 12.75 40.00 -6.42
C PHE A 471 12.30 41.25 -7.17
N PRO A 472 11.39 41.12 -8.16
CA PRO A 472 10.89 42.26 -8.93
C PRO A 472 10.05 43.26 -8.12
N THR A 473 9.49 42.83 -6.97
CA THR A 473 8.61 43.64 -6.11
C THR A 473 8.97 43.51 -4.63
N THR A 474 8.66 44.52 -3.84
CA THR A 474 8.89 44.53 -2.38
C THR A 474 8.16 43.38 -1.67
N GLY A 475 8.84 42.71 -0.74
CA GLY A 475 8.24 41.72 0.16
C GLY A 475 8.11 40.31 -0.43
N GLY A 476 8.94 39.95 -1.42
CA GLY A 476 8.99 38.60 -1.95
C GLY A 476 9.32 37.54 -0.90
N VAL A 477 8.78 36.34 -1.04
CA VAL A 477 8.92 35.26 -0.05
C VAL A 477 9.49 34.01 -0.68
N VAL A 478 10.62 33.54 -0.15
CA VAL A 478 11.21 32.24 -0.46
C VAL A 478 10.74 31.26 0.61
N THR A 479 10.00 30.24 0.22
CA THR A 479 9.44 29.25 1.14
C THR A 479 10.24 27.96 1.09
N LEU A 480 10.87 27.60 2.21
CA LEU A 480 11.40 26.27 2.46
C LEU A 480 10.23 25.31 2.66
N ASP A 481 9.87 24.62 1.59
CA ASP A 481 8.65 23.83 1.43
C ASP A 481 8.82 22.35 1.79
N LEU A 482 10.06 21.87 1.94
CA LEU A 482 10.39 20.49 2.31
C LEU A 482 11.33 20.45 3.52
N THR A 483 11.37 19.30 4.22
CA THR A 483 12.32 19.08 5.32
C THR A 483 13.70 18.69 4.79
N GLY A 484 14.77 19.24 5.37
CA GLY A 484 16.14 18.83 5.05
C GLY A 484 16.70 19.47 3.79
N GLN A 485 16.18 20.63 3.37
CA GLN A 485 16.71 21.41 2.25
C GLN A 485 18.13 21.91 2.57
N GLN A 486 19.00 21.93 1.55
CA GLN A 486 20.42 22.20 1.73
C GLN A 486 20.98 23.03 0.57
N CYS A 487 22.02 23.81 0.85
CA CYS A 487 22.90 24.41 -0.15
C CYS A 487 24.36 24.31 0.31
N ARG A 488 25.29 24.56 -0.62
CA ARG A 488 26.71 24.74 -0.30
C ARG A 488 26.92 26.10 0.34
N ASP A 489 26.98 27.14 -0.50
CA ASP A 489 27.09 28.53 -0.07
C ASP A 489 25.75 29.25 -0.29
N MET A 490 25.46 30.24 0.52
CA MET A 490 24.28 31.11 0.36
C MET A 490 24.72 32.57 0.42
N ASP A 491 24.47 33.30 -0.66
CA ASP A 491 24.83 34.71 -0.81
C ASP A 491 23.59 35.58 -1.04
N TRP A 492 23.40 36.59 -0.20
CA TRP A 492 22.36 37.61 -0.32
C TRP A 492 22.91 38.97 -0.78
N THR A 493 24.17 39.04 -1.20
CA THR A 493 24.83 40.29 -1.58
C THR A 493 24.08 40.99 -2.72
N GLY A 494 23.78 42.28 -2.53
CA GLY A 494 23.10 43.08 -3.55
C GLY A 494 21.60 42.82 -3.70
N VAL A 495 21.00 41.97 -2.86
CA VAL A 495 19.54 41.78 -2.83
C VAL A 495 18.84 43.11 -2.59
N THR A 496 17.69 43.31 -3.22
CA THR A 496 16.84 44.49 -3.04
C THR A 496 15.42 44.07 -2.67
N ASN A 497 14.52 45.03 -2.44
CA ASN A 497 13.09 44.77 -2.27
C ASN A 497 12.71 43.92 -1.04
N LYS A 498 13.58 43.84 -0.03
CA LYS A 498 13.24 43.36 1.31
C LYS A 498 12.54 42.00 1.37
N PRO A 499 13.11 40.95 0.73
CA PRO A 499 12.52 39.63 0.73
C PRO A 499 12.60 38.97 2.12
N THR A 500 11.90 37.85 2.25
CA THR A 500 11.89 36.98 3.43
C THR A 500 12.14 35.54 3.04
N LEU A 501 13.05 34.85 3.74
CA LEU A 501 13.20 33.40 3.70
C LEU A 501 12.42 32.81 4.88
N THR A 502 11.46 31.93 4.61
CA THR A 502 10.55 31.33 5.61
C THR A 502 10.45 29.82 5.45
N THR A 503 9.86 29.13 6.43
CA THR A 503 9.54 27.70 6.36
C THR A 503 8.04 27.48 6.60
N ALA A 504 7.43 26.51 5.93
CA ALA A 504 6.01 26.17 6.13
C ALA A 504 5.75 25.34 7.43
N ALA A 505 6.78 24.69 7.95
CA ALA A 505 6.81 23.99 9.25
C ALA A 505 8.13 24.33 9.97
N ARG A 506 8.41 23.84 11.18
CA ARG A 506 9.76 23.94 11.79
C ARG A 506 10.76 23.16 10.93
N GLY A 507 11.28 23.80 9.89
CA GLY A 507 12.21 23.24 8.93
C GLY A 507 13.63 23.69 9.25
N VAL A 508 14.60 22.80 9.03
CA VAL A 508 16.02 23.12 9.12
C VAL A 508 16.53 23.35 7.70
N LEU A 509 17.17 24.50 7.46
CA LEU A 509 18.02 24.71 6.28
C LEU A 509 19.46 24.39 6.67
N THR A 510 20.12 23.56 5.87
CA THR A 510 21.55 23.27 6.03
C THR A 510 22.36 24.08 5.01
N VAL A 511 23.22 24.97 5.49
CA VAL A 511 24.24 25.63 4.65
C VAL A 511 25.57 24.98 4.97
N ALA A 512 26.08 24.20 4.01
CA ALA A 512 27.28 23.40 4.20
C ALA A 512 28.58 24.23 4.23
N GLY A 513 28.59 25.37 3.55
CA GLY A 513 29.71 26.29 3.41
C GLY A 513 29.40 27.66 3.99
N SER A 514 29.64 28.72 3.22
CA SER A 514 29.56 30.11 3.68
C SER A 514 28.13 30.67 3.59
N LEU A 515 27.76 31.50 4.57
CA LEU A 515 26.53 32.29 4.54
C LEU A 515 26.91 33.78 4.57
N THR A 516 26.51 34.51 3.52
CA THR A 516 26.70 35.95 3.40
C THR A 516 25.35 36.64 3.40
N LEU A 517 25.11 37.52 4.37
CA LEU A 517 23.83 38.22 4.52
C LEU A 517 23.92 39.67 4.02
N ALA A 518 22.84 40.14 3.38
CA ALA A 518 22.69 41.55 3.04
C ALA A 518 22.48 42.41 4.29
N GLY A 519 22.87 43.69 4.20
CA GLY A 519 22.59 44.66 5.26
C GLY A 519 21.09 44.79 5.58
N PRO A 520 20.73 45.18 6.81
CA PRO A 520 19.34 45.17 7.30
C PRO A 520 18.39 46.11 6.55
N ALA A 521 18.92 47.06 5.75
CA ALA A 521 18.12 47.91 4.88
C ALA A 521 17.49 47.15 3.70
N ALA A 522 18.06 46.00 3.32
CA ALA A 522 17.73 45.24 2.13
C ALA A 522 16.96 43.93 2.41
N LEU A 523 16.86 43.46 3.66
CA LEU A 523 16.31 42.15 4.03
C LEU A 523 15.37 42.29 5.24
N THR A 524 14.14 41.75 5.17
CA THR A 524 13.21 41.77 6.32
C THR A 524 13.41 40.47 7.10
N GLN A 525 14.09 40.56 8.24
CA GLN A 525 14.45 39.39 9.02
C GLN A 525 13.22 38.87 9.79
N MET A 526 12.65 37.77 9.30
CA MET A 526 11.95 36.80 10.13
C MET A 526 12.50 35.44 9.69
N LEU A 527 13.47 34.92 10.44
CA LEU A 527 13.97 33.56 10.31
C LEU A 527 13.34 32.71 11.41
N PRO A 528 12.05 32.30 11.32
CA PRO A 528 11.54 31.23 12.17
C PRO A 528 12.06 29.87 11.67
N ILE A 529 13.35 29.80 11.32
CA ILE A 529 14.01 28.63 10.72
C ILE A 529 15.18 28.25 11.61
N ASP A 530 15.35 26.95 11.84
CA ASP A 530 16.55 26.43 12.49
C ASP A 530 17.65 26.36 11.41
N LEU A 531 18.65 27.25 11.47
CA LEU A 531 19.76 27.26 10.53
C LEU A 531 20.91 26.40 11.05
N PHE A 532 21.31 25.39 10.29
CA PHE A 532 22.52 24.61 10.58
C PHE A 532 23.66 25.05 9.66
N LEU A 533 24.76 25.52 10.26
CA LEU A 533 25.99 25.85 9.55
C LEU A 533 27.01 24.73 9.73
N GLY A 534 27.46 24.14 8.63
CA GLY A 534 28.57 23.19 8.60
C GLY A 534 28.26 21.85 7.92
N GLN A 535 29.32 21.08 7.64
CA GLN A 535 29.23 19.71 7.11
C GLN A 535 29.49 18.66 8.19
N PRO A 536 28.83 17.48 8.13
CA PRO A 536 29.30 16.29 8.83
C PRO A 536 30.65 15.88 8.20
N GLY A 537 31.78 16.17 8.86
CA GLY A 537 33.11 15.80 8.37
C GLY A 537 34.19 16.88 8.49
N GLY A 538 33.82 18.12 8.83
CA GLY A 538 34.77 19.22 9.07
C GLY A 538 35.12 20.02 7.81
N GLY A 539 34.93 21.34 7.90
CA GLY A 539 35.27 22.34 6.89
C GLY A 539 35.26 23.74 7.51
N SER A 540 35.95 24.69 6.90
CA SER A 540 35.94 26.10 7.33
C SER A 540 34.71 26.81 6.78
N TYR A 541 33.93 27.46 7.64
CA TYR A 541 32.77 28.27 7.26
C TYR A 541 32.96 29.71 7.72
N ALA A 542 32.48 30.65 6.93
CA ALA A 542 32.42 32.06 7.29
C ALA A 542 30.96 32.50 7.38
N LEU A 543 30.62 33.18 8.48
CA LEU A 543 29.41 33.98 8.60
C LEU A 543 29.85 35.42 8.41
N THR A 544 29.33 36.09 7.39
CA THR A 544 29.71 37.48 7.07
C THR A 544 28.49 38.35 6.88
#